data_AF-A0A845WWH0-F1
#
_entry.id   AF-A0A845WWH0-F1
#
_cell.length_a   1.000
_cell.length_b   1.000
_cell.length_c   1.000
_cell.angle_alpha   90.00
_cell.angle_beta   90.00
_cell.angle_gamma   90.00
#
_symmetry.space_group_name_H-M   'P 1'
#
loop_
_entity.id
_entity.type
_entity.pdbx_description
1 polymer ?
#
loop_
_entity_poly.entity_id
_entity_poly.type
_entity_poly.pdbx_seq_one_letter_code
_entity_poly.pdbx_strand_id
1 'polypeptide(L)'
;ARIAGVIAKQYGNSGFDGHITLNFKGAAGQSFGAFNLPSMTLILTGEANDYVGKGMHGGEIIIKPPADATYDPANNVIVGNTCLYGATGGTLFAHGGAGERFGVRNSKGYAVIEAAGDHCCEYMTGGVIVVLGKVGRNVGAGMTGGLAYFLDEEESFPAKVNQDVKIQRVISAAGEQQLKDLIKDHATRTGSPKAQMILDNWSEYLPKFWQVVPPSEVDTPQANPDVAEERELVSSTVA
;
A
#
# COMPACT_ATOMS: atom_id res chain seq x y z
N ALA A 1 7.54 10.07 -15.03
CA ALA A 1 8.99 10.00 -15.34
C ALA A 1 9.59 11.33 -15.83
N ARG A 2 9.42 11.77 -17.09
CA ARG A 2 10.19 12.94 -17.61
C ARG A 2 10.00 14.22 -16.80
N ILE A 3 8.76 14.56 -16.43
CA ILE A 3 8.45 15.71 -15.59
C ILE A 3 9.14 15.63 -14.22
N ALA A 4 9.12 14.46 -13.56
CA ALA A 4 9.83 14.24 -12.31
C ALA A 4 11.34 14.43 -12.46
N GLY A 5 11.93 13.95 -13.56
CA GLY A 5 13.35 14.17 -13.85
C GLY A 5 13.71 15.66 -14.04
N VAL A 6 12.83 16.45 -14.65
CA VAL A 6 13.03 17.91 -14.77
C VAL A 6 12.96 18.58 -13.40
N ILE A 7 11.99 18.21 -12.57
CA ILE A 7 11.86 18.72 -11.20
C ILE A 7 13.08 18.35 -10.37
N ALA A 8 13.49 17.08 -10.35
CA ALA A 8 14.67 16.62 -9.62
C ALA A 8 15.95 17.34 -10.06
N LYS A 9 16.11 17.60 -11.37
CA LYS A 9 17.27 18.33 -11.88
C LYS A 9 17.36 19.75 -11.33
N GLN A 10 16.21 20.41 -11.11
CA GLN A 10 16.16 21.80 -10.67
C GLN A 10 16.10 21.94 -9.14
N TYR A 11 15.40 21.03 -8.46
CA TYR A 11 15.03 21.16 -7.04
C TYR A 11 15.52 19.99 -6.17
N GLY A 12 16.22 19.01 -6.75
CA GLY A 12 16.48 17.73 -6.08
C GLY A 12 15.19 16.95 -5.81
N ASN A 13 15.31 15.90 -4.99
CA ASN A 13 14.18 15.00 -4.76
C ASN A 13 13.08 15.60 -3.87
N SER A 14 13.39 16.61 -3.06
CA SER A 14 12.49 17.11 -2.02
C SER A 14 12.37 18.64 -1.95
N GLY A 15 13.10 19.39 -2.78
CA GLY A 15 13.12 20.85 -2.73
C GLY A 15 12.07 21.54 -3.60
N PHE A 16 11.10 20.79 -4.14
CA PHE A 16 10.03 21.37 -4.95
C PHE A 16 8.83 21.71 -4.07
N ASP A 17 8.65 22.99 -3.81
CA ASP A 17 7.60 23.52 -2.92
C ASP A 17 6.24 23.73 -3.63
N GLY A 18 6.18 23.52 -4.95
CA GLY A 18 4.94 23.59 -5.71
C GLY A 18 4.13 22.30 -5.62
N HIS A 19 2.91 22.30 -6.17
CA HIS A 19 2.08 21.10 -6.32
C HIS A 19 1.68 20.90 -7.77
N ILE A 20 1.77 19.66 -8.27
CA ILE A 20 1.39 19.31 -9.63
C ILE A 20 0.43 18.13 -9.58
N THR A 21 -0.79 18.36 -10.07
CA THR A 21 -1.78 17.30 -10.28
C THR A 21 -1.94 17.02 -11.77
N LEU A 22 -1.76 15.77 -12.19
CA LEU A 22 -1.94 15.33 -13.57
C LEU A 22 -3.08 14.30 -13.64
N ASN A 23 -4.12 14.62 -14.40
CA ASN A 23 -5.27 13.76 -14.60
C ASN A 23 -5.18 13.07 -15.98
N PHE A 24 -5.32 11.75 -15.99
CA PHE A 24 -5.25 10.91 -17.17
C PHE A 24 -6.53 10.07 -17.30
N LYS A 25 -6.89 9.72 -18.53
CA LYS A 25 -8.01 8.82 -18.83
C LYS A 25 -7.59 7.79 -19.87
N GLY A 26 -7.96 6.53 -19.65
CA GLY A 26 -7.69 5.41 -20.57
C GLY A 26 -6.72 4.38 -20.00
N ALA A 27 -6.05 3.63 -20.87
CA ALA A 27 -5.08 2.61 -20.48
C ALA A 27 -3.65 3.17 -20.50
N ALA A 28 -3.01 3.24 -19.35
CA ALA A 28 -1.61 3.64 -19.25
C ALA A 28 -0.70 2.47 -19.64
N GLY A 29 0.32 2.75 -20.46
CA GLY A 29 1.39 1.80 -20.74
C GLY A 29 2.25 1.49 -19.52
N GLN A 30 3.33 0.75 -19.74
CA GLN A 30 4.26 0.36 -18.67
C GLN A 30 4.88 1.58 -17.97
N SER A 31 5.24 1.39 -16.69
CA SER A 31 5.97 2.38 -15.89
C SER A 31 5.22 3.71 -15.66
N PHE A 32 3.89 3.66 -15.58
CA PHE A 32 3.09 4.82 -15.21
C PHE A 32 3.54 5.36 -13.83
N GLY A 33 3.79 6.67 -13.74
CA GLY A 33 4.28 7.28 -12.50
C GLY A 33 5.66 6.84 -12.03
N ALA A 34 6.48 6.19 -12.88
CA ALA A 34 7.84 5.83 -12.49
C ALA A 34 8.66 7.06 -12.06
N PHE A 35 9.38 6.87 -10.95
CA PHE A 35 10.21 7.87 -10.26
C PHE A 35 9.43 9.12 -9.81
N ASN A 36 8.15 8.96 -9.42
CA ASN A 36 7.36 10.07 -8.92
C ASN A 36 8.00 10.71 -7.68
N LEU A 37 7.85 12.03 -7.55
CA LEU A 37 8.46 12.83 -6.48
C LEU A 37 7.39 13.39 -5.54
N PRO A 38 7.77 13.82 -4.32
CA PRO A 38 6.95 14.63 -3.46
C PRO A 38 6.24 15.77 -4.22
N SER A 39 5.03 16.09 -3.78
CA SER A 39 4.18 17.14 -4.34
C SER A 39 3.69 16.91 -5.78
N MET A 40 3.88 15.71 -6.33
CA MET A 40 3.25 15.27 -7.58
C MET A 40 2.12 14.28 -7.30
N THR A 41 0.92 14.58 -7.79
CA THR A 41 -0.25 13.69 -7.72
C THR A 41 -0.69 13.28 -9.12
N LEU A 42 -0.66 11.99 -9.41
CA LEU A 42 -1.06 11.42 -10.69
C LEU A 42 -2.37 10.67 -10.50
N ILE A 43 -3.40 11.05 -11.24
CA ILE A 43 -4.72 10.43 -11.17
C ILE A 43 -5.03 9.81 -12.52
N LEU A 44 -5.27 8.50 -12.55
CA LEU A 44 -5.66 7.77 -13.74
C LEU A 44 -7.07 7.20 -13.57
N THR A 45 -7.99 7.64 -14.43
CA THR A 45 -9.29 7.00 -14.60
C THR A 45 -9.21 5.99 -15.75
N GLY A 46 -9.12 4.71 -15.42
CA GLY A 46 -8.85 3.62 -16.35
C GLY A 46 -8.01 2.53 -15.71
N GLU A 47 -7.01 2.03 -16.43
CA GLU A 47 -6.16 0.91 -16.02
C GLU A 47 -4.71 1.15 -16.40
N ALA A 48 -3.77 0.46 -15.76
CA ALA A 48 -2.34 0.59 -16.05
C ALA A 48 -1.65 -0.78 -16.20
N ASN A 49 -0.70 -0.84 -17.13
CA ASN A 49 0.17 -2.01 -17.30
C ASN A 49 1.23 -2.09 -16.18
N ASP A 50 2.21 -2.99 -16.36
CA ASP A 50 3.26 -3.28 -15.38
C ASP A 50 4.05 -2.04 -14.90
N TYR A 51 4.67 -2.18 -13.72
CA TYR A 51 5.64 -1.25 -13.16
C TYR A 51 5.08 0.12 -12.73
N VAL A 52 3.79 0.21 -12.40
CA VAL A 52 3.22 1.44 -11.81
C VAL A 52 4.05 1.86 -10.60
N GLY A 53 4.47 3.12 -10.56
CA GLY A 53 5.27 3.65 -9.46
C GLY A 53 6.64 3.00 -9.28
N LYS A 54 7.22 2.40 -10.34
CA LYS A 54 8.61 1.90 -10.30
C LYS A 54 9.57 2.98 -9.81
N GLY A 55 10.34 2.67 -8.78
CA GLY A 55 11.30 3.59 -8.16
C GLY A 55 10.66 4.88 -7.62
N MET A 56 9.37 4.86 -7.28
CA MET A 56 8.68 6.01 -6.71
C MET A 56 9.40 6.50 -5.45
N HIS A 57 9.65 7.81 -5.36
CA HIS A 57 10.33 8.44 -4.24
C HIS A 57 9.36 9.20 -3.33
N GLY A 58 8.27 9.72 -3.89
CA GLY A 58 7.26 10.49 -3.17
C GLY A 58 6.01 10.77 -4.00
N GLY A 59 5.13 11.59 -3.45
CA GLY A 59 3.87 11.98 -4.10
C GLY A 59 2.82 10.89 -4.05
N GLU A 60 1.76 11.08 -4.83
CA GLU A 60 0.61 10.18 -4.87
C GLU A 60 0.36 9.66 -6.30
N ILE A 61 0.04 8.38 -6.42
CA ILE A 61 -0.51 7.79 -7.64
C ILE A 61 -1.88 7.19 -7.27
N ILE A 62 -2.93 7.62 -7.98
CA ILE A 62 -4.31 7.20 -7.74
C ILE A 62 -4.82 6.59 -9.04
N ILE A 63 -5.26 5.33 -9.00
CA ILE A 63 -5.80 4.61 -10.15
C ILE A 63 -7.18 4.10 -9.79
N LYS A 64 -8.17 4.45 -10.61
CA LYS A 64 -9.57 4.05 -10.40
C LYS A 64 -10.26 3.73 -11.72
N PRO A 65 -11.21 2.80 -11.74
CA PRO A 65 -11.95 2.48 -12.95
C PRO A 65 -12.80 3.67 -13.40
N PRO A 66 -13.23 3.69 -14.67
CA PRO A 66 -14.28 4.60 -15.12
C PRO A 66 -15.56 4.46 -14.28
N ALA A 67 -16.28 5.56 -14.06
CA ALA A 67 -17.50 5.56 -13.24
C ALA A 67 -18.64 4.71 -13.84
N ASP A 68 -18.58 4.41 -15.14
CA ASP A 68 -19.50 3.59 -15.90
C ASP A 68 -19.02 2.13 -16.07
N ALA A 69 -17.97 1.72 -15.35
CA ALA A 69 -17.53 0.32 -15.33
C ALA A 69 -18.65 -0.59 -14.79
N THR A 70 -18.93 -1.69 -15.49
CA THR A 70 -20.01 -2.63 -15.17
C THR A 70 -19.54 -3.87 -14.42
N TYR A 71 -18.24 -3.99 -14.16
CA TYR A 71 -17.62 -5.07 -13.40
C TYR A 71 -17.28 -4.61 -11.98
N ASP A 72 -17.16 -5.56 -11.05
CA ASP A 72 -16.71 -5.27 -9.69
C ASP A 72 -15.18 -5.03 -9.66
N PRO A 73 -14.70 -3.81 -9.36
CA PRO A 73 -13.28 -3.51 -9.38
C PRO A 73 -12.46 -4.36 -8.42
N ALA A 74 -13.02 -4.75 -7.28
CA ALA A 74 -12.32 -5.57 -6.28
C ALA A 74 -11.95 -6.98 -6.80
N ASN A 75 -12.65 -7.43 -7.83
CA ASN A 75 -12.45 -8.74 -8.47
C ASN A 75 -11.69 -8.65 -9.81
N ASN A 76 -11.23 -7.47 -10.21
CA ASN A 76 -10.59 -7.25 -11.51
C ASN A 76 -9.21 -6.59 -11.36
N VAL A 77 -8.27 -6.98 -12.21
CA VAL A 77 -6.93 -6.40 -12.23
C VAL A 77 -6.99 -5.01 -12.86
N ILE A 78 -6.48 -3.99 -12.16
CA ILE A 78 -6.40 -2.60 -12.62
C ILE A 78 -4.97 -2.11 -12.81
N VAL A 79 -4.01 -2.77 -12.15
CA VAL A 79 -2.57 -2.54 -12.33
C VAL A 79 -1.82 -3.84 -12.59
N GLY A 80 -0.83 -3.79 -13.49
CA GLY A 80 -0.03 -4.96 -13.84
C GLY A 80 0.97 -5.42 -12.77
N ASN A 81 1.98 -6.15 -13.21
CA ASN A 81 2.98 -6.78 -12.35
C ASN A 81 4.04 -5.79 -11.85
N THR A 82 4.72 -6.17 -10.77
CA THR A 82 5.94 -5.51 -10.29
C THR A 82 5.75 -4.00 -10.03
N CYS A 83 4.55 -3.61 -9.62
CA CYS A 83 4.25 -2.25 -9.20
C CYS A 83 5.04 -1.92 -7.92
N LEU A 84 5.42 -0.65 -7.77
CA LEU A 84 6.24 -0.13 -6.68
C LEU A 84 7.64 -0.75 -6.57
N TYR A 85 8.16 -1.30 -7.66
CA TYR A 85 9.49 -1.90 -7.65
C TYR A 85 10.54 -0.92 -7.13
N GLY A 86 11.12 -1.20 -5.96
CA GLY A 86 12.19 -0.37 -5.40
C GLY A 86 11.71 1.00 -4.90
N ALA A 87 10.42 1.17 -4.59
CA ALA A 87 9.91 2.45 -4.12
C ALA A 87 10.55 2.87 -2.79
N THR A 88 11.00 4.12 -2.72
CA THR A 88 11.66 4.72 -1.55
C THR A 88 10.81 5.80 -0.89
N GLY A 89 9.51 5.84 -1.21
CA GLY A 89 8.52 6.74 -0.61
C GLY A 89 7.30 6.90 -1.50
N GLY A 90 6.39 7.78 -1.10
CA GLY A 90 5.13 8.05 -1.81
C GLY A 90 4.03 7.04 -1.54
N THR A 91 2.85 7.30 -2.09
CA THR A 91 1.65 6.49 -1.84
C THR A 91 0.94 6.10 -3.14
N LEU A 92 0.56 4.83 -3.27
CA LEU A 92 -0.24 4.31 -4.37
C LEU A 92 -1.62 3.86 -3.86
N PHE A 93 -2.68 4.38 -4.45
CA PHE A 93 -4.04 3.90 -4.22
C PHE A 93 -4.60 3.34 -5.54
N ALA A 94 -4.92 2.04 -5.59
CA ALA A 94 -5.52 1.42 -6.77
C ALA A 94 -6.84 0.73 -6.41
N HIS A 95 -7.96 1.24 -6.96
CA HIS A 95 -9.28 0.66 -6.78
C HIS A 95 -9.44 -0.55 -7.71
N GLY A 96 -8.83 -1.65 -7.29
CA GLY A 96 -8.84 -2.94 -7.94
C GLY A 96 -7.61 -3.78 -7.62
N GLY A 97 -7.49 -4.92 -8.29
CA GLY A 97 -6.39 -5.87 -8.10
C GLY A 97 -5.09 -5.46 -8.79
N ALA A 98 -3.97 -5.90 -8.21
CA ALA A 98 -2.66 -5.87 -8.83
C ALA A 98 -2.24 -7.26 -9.33
N GLY A 99 -1.34 -7.28 -10.32
CA GLY A 99 -0.66 -8.49 -10.76
C GLY A 99 0.33 -9.05 -9.72
N GLU A 100 1.25 -9.88 -10.20
CA GLU A 100 2.29 -10.52 -9.38
C GLU A 100 3.37 -9.52 -8.91
N ARG A 101 4.10 -9.89 -7.86
CA ARG A 101 5.24 -9.13 -7.33
C ARG A 101 4.92 -7.68 -6.96
N PHE A 102 3.69 -7.44 -6.52
CA PHE A 102 3.30 -6.13 -6.03
C PHE A 102 4.16 -5.73 -4.82
N GLY A 103 4.75 -4.53 -4.83
CA GLY A 103 5.59 -4.06 -3.73
C GLY A 103 6.96 -4.74 -3.66
N VAL A 104 7.42 -5.38 -4.74
CA VAL A 104 8.73 -6.04 -4.74
C VAL A 104 9.86 -5.04 -4.46
N ARG A 105 10.73 -5.37 -3.49
CA ARG A 105 11.81 -4.48 -3.03
C ARG A 105 11.32 -3.09 -2.60
N ASN A 106 10.06 -2.95 -2.19
CA ASN A 106 9.58 -1.71 -1.61
C ASN A 106 10.37 -1.40 -0.34
N SER A 107 10.86 -0.17 -0.19
CA SER A 107 11.67 0.24 0.95
C SER A 107 11.02 1.31 1.80
N LYS A 108 10.14 2.16 1.24
CA LYS A 108 9.37 3.17 2.02
C LYS A 108 8.03 3.58 1.40
N GLY A 109 7.63 2.97 0.29
CA GLY A 109 6.36 3.27 -0.35
C GLY A 109 5.17 2.74 0.45
N TYR A 110 4.06 3.46 0.37
CA TYR A 110 2.77 3.08 0.95
C TYR A 110 1.82 2.66 -0.16
N ALA A 111 0.95 1.69 0.08
CA ALA A 111 -0.08 1.36 -0.88
C ALA A 111 -1.35 0.76 -0.28
N VAL A 112 -2.47 0.99 -0.96
CA VAL A 112 -3.72 0.25 -0.76
C VAL A 112 -4.25 -0.21 -2.11
N ILE A 113 -4.47 -1.52 -2.22
CA ILE A 113 -5.02 -2.23 -3.39
C ILE A 113 -6.08 -3.23 -2.92
N GLU A 114 -6.87 -3.77 -3.84
CA GLU A 114 -8.02 -4.64 -3.48
C GLU A 114 -7.79 -6.13 -3.73
N ALA A 115 -6.71 -6.48 -4.45
CA ALA A 115 -6.23 -7.85 -4.60
C ALA A 115 -4.77 -7.82 -5.07
N ALA A 116 -4.04 -8.93 -4.94
CA ALA A 116 -2.68 -9.06 -5.48
C ALA A 116 -2.42 -10.49 -6.01
N GLY A 117 -1.53 -10.62 -6.99
CA GLY A 117 -1.05 -11.91 -7.48
C GLY A 117 -0.06 -12.60 -6.52
N ASP A 118 0.67 -13.58 -7.05
CA ASP A 118 1.74 -14.28 -6.31
C ASP A 118 2.90 -13.31 -5.97
N HIS A 119 3.66 -13.62 -4.92
CA HIS A 119 4.87 -12.90 -4.50
C HIS A 119 4.64 -11.45 -4.05
N CYS A 120 3.47 -11.14 -3.49
CA CYS A 120 3.23 -9.82 -2.88
C CYS A 120 4.26 -9.53 -1.77
N CYS A 121 4.81 -8.31 -1.77
CA CYS A 121 5.84 -7.82 -0.84
C CYS A 121 7.17 -8.58 -0.87
N GLU A 122 7.50 -9.29 -1.96
CA GLU A 122 8.78 -10.00 -2.10
C GLU A 122 9.97 -9.03 -1.91
N TYR A 123 10.94 -9.38 -1.05
CA TYR A 123 12.11 -8.55 -0.73
C TYR A 123 11.80 -7.15 -0.19
N MET A 124 10.60 -6.89 0.34
CA MET A 124 10.25 -5.60 0.94
C MET A 124 11.09 -5.35 2.20
N THR A 125 11.63 -4.13 2.32
CA THR A 125 12.53 -3.72 3.43
C THR A 125 11.98 -2.52 4.23
N GLY A 126 10.79 -2.03 3.90
CA GLY A 126 10.16 -0.91 4.57
C GLY A 126 8.96 -0.37 3.80
N GLY A 127 8.20 0.54 4.42
CA GLY A 127 6.92 1.03 3.90
C GLY A 127 5.74 0.21 4.44
N VAL A 128 4.53 0.47 3.91
CA VAL A 128 3.29 -0.20 4.35
C VAL A 128 2.41 -0.57 3.17
N ILE A 129 2.04 -1.84 3.06
CA ILE A 129 1.14 -2.33 1.98
C ILE A 129 -0.15 -2.87 2.59
N VAL A 130 -1.30 -2.42 2.08
CA VAL A 130 -2.62 -2.92 2.47
C VAL A 130 -3.29 -3.58 1.26
N VAL A 131 -3.81 -4.79 1.44
CA VAL A 131 -4.56 -5.54 0.43
C VAL A 131 -5.95 -5.85 0.98
N LEU A 132 -6.98 -5.27 0.36
CA LEU A 132 -8.40 -5.35 0.79
C LEU A 132 -9.16 -6.55 0.23
N GLY A 133 -8.43 -7.60 -0.17
CA GLY A 133 -9.02 -8.79 -0.76
C GLY A 133 -7.99 -9.87 -1.07
N LYS A 134 -8.26 -10.67 -2.09
CA LYS A 134 -7.51 -11.91 -2.35
C LYS A 134 -6.06 -11.63 -2.70
N VAL A 135 -5.18 -12.48 -2.18
CA VAL A 135 -3.77 -12.53 -2.55
C VAL A 135 -3.38 -13.92 -3.07
N GLY A 136 -2.37 -13.96 -3.93
CA GLY A 136 -1.67 -15.17 -4.37
C GLY A 136 -0.73 -15.74 -3.29
N ARG A 137 0.12 -16.67 -3.71
CA ARG A 137 1.05 -17.43 -2.85
C ARG A 137 2.36 -16.70 -2.64
N ASN A 138 3.16 -17.23 -1.71
CA ASN A 138 4.52 -16.81 -1.42
C ASN A 138 4.64 -15.34 -0.99
N VAL A 139 3.64 -14.87 -0.24
CA VAL A 139 3.60 -13.51 0.32
C VAL A 139 4.78 -13.32 1.27
N GLY A 140 5.46 -12.18 1.15
CA GLY A 140 6.53 -11.78 2.07
C GLY A 140 7.83 -12.58 1.94
N ALA A 141 8.03 -13.35 0.86
CA ALA A 141 9.29 -14.05 0.65
C ALA A 141 10.48 -13.06 0.60
N GLY A 142 11.50 -13.30 1.41
CA GLY A 142 12.64 -12.41 1.58
C GLY A 142 12.30 -11.01 2.14
N MET A 143 11.08 -10.78 2.66
CA MET A 143 10.70 -9.50 3.26
C MET A 143 11.39 -9.34 4.61
N THR A 144 12.22 -8.31 4.74
CA THR A 144 13.04 -8.07 5.94
C THR A 144 12.65 -6.81 6.70
N GLY A 145 11.68 -6.03 6.22
CA GLY A 145 11.24 -4.81 6.90
C GLY A 145 9.97 -4.20 6.32
N GLY A 146 9.38 -3.26 7.06
CA GLY A 146 8.05 -2.71 6.79
C GLY A 146 6.91 -3.63 7.20
N LEU A 147 5.68 -3.14 7.10
CA LEU A 147 4.48 -3.86 7.53
C LEU A 147 3.54 -4.07 6.36
N ALA A 148 2.74 -5.14 6.41
CA ALA A 148 1.67 -5.33 5.45
C ALA A 148 0.41 -5.88 6.11
N TYR A 149 -0.75 -5.50 5.58
CA TYR A 149 -2.06 -5.88 6.09
C TYR A 149 -2.88 -6.54 4.98
N PHE A 150 -3.44 -7.71 5.25
CA PHE A 150 -4.20 -8.49 4.29
C PHE A 150 -5.57 -8.84 4.87
N LEU A 151 -6.63 -8.46 4.17
CA LEU A 151 -7.98 -8.88 4.50
C LEU A 151 -8.19 -10.33 4.06
N ASP A 152 -8.54 -11.21 5.01
CA ASP A 152 -8.77 -12.64 4.74
C ASP A 152 -10.19 -13.05 5.13
N GLU A 153 -11.11 -12.94 4.19
CA GLU A 153 -12.52 -13.33 4.36
C GLU A 153 -12.75 -14.84 4.19
N GLU A 154 -11.79 -15.56 3.59
CA GLU A 154 -11.90 -16.98 3.24
C GLU A 154 -11.02 -17.88 4.12
N GLU A 155 -10.40 -17.33 5.17
CA GLU A 155 -9.49 -18.03 6.09
C GLU A 155 -8.35 -18.80 5.38
N SER A 156 -7.90 -18.27 4.24
CA SER A 156 -6.93 -18.92 3.35
C SER A 156 -5.53 -18.31 3.41
N PHE A 157 -5.38 -17.14 4.04
CA PHE A 157 -4.15 -16.36 4.00
C PHE A 157 -2.94 -17.08 4.62
N PRO A 158 -3.02 -17.73 5.80
CA PRO A 158 -1.86 -18.39 6.41
C PRO A 158 -1.14 -19.39 5.51
N ALA A 159 -1.88 -20.11 4.66
CA ALA A 159 -1.31 -21.09 3.73
C ALA A 159 -0.56 -20.47 2.54
N LYS A 160 -0.70 -19.15 2.33
CA LYS A 160 -0.11 -18.39 1.22
C LYS A 160 1.15 -17.63 1.62
N VAL A 161 1.48 -17.58 2.91
CA VAL A 161 2.58 -16.77 3.44
C VAL A 161 3.88 -17.58 3.45
N ASN A 162 4.97 -16.93 3.08
CA ASN A 162 6.30 -17.52 3.16
C ASN A 162 6.80 -17.57 4.61
N GLN A 163 7.63 -18.56 4.94
CA GLN A 163 8.16 -18.78 6.29
C GLN A 163 9.15 -17.71 6.77
N ASP A 164 9.65 -16.85 5.88
CA ASP A 164 10.58 -15.75 6.19
C ASP A 164 9.95 -14.67 7.10
N VAL A 165 8.63 -14.57 7.14
CA VAL A 165 7.88 -13.58 7.90
C VAL A 165 6.93 -14.22 8.90
N LYS A 166 6.60 -13.50 9.97
CA LYS A 166 5.52 -13.88 10.89
C LYS A 166 4.22 -13.20 10.49
N ILE A 167 3.12 -13.84 10.84
CA ILE A 167 1.79 -13.26 10.75
C ILE A 167 1.11 -13.24 12.10
N GLN A 168 0.32 -12.21 12.33
CA GLN A 168 -0.49 -12.04 13.52
C GLN A 168 -1.78 -11.31 13.17
N ARG A 169 -2.75 -11.29 14.08
CA ARG A 169 -3.88 -10.36 13.96
C ARG A 169 -3.40 -8.94 14.26
N VAL A 170 -4.18 -7.94 13.86
CA VAL A 170 -3.90 -6.55 14.23
C VAL A 170 -4.24 -6.39 15.72
N ILE A 171 -3.22 -6.41 16.57
CA ILE A 171 -3.37 -6.47 18.04
C ILE A 171 -3.02 -5.17 18.76
N SER A 172 -2.30 -4.24 18.12
CA SER A 172 -1.93 -2.96 18.72
C SER A 172 -2.80 -1.81 18.19
N ALA A 173 -3.09 -0.84 19.07
CA ALA A 173 -3.87 0.34 18.70
C ALA A 173 -3.18 1.17 17.59
N ALA A 174 -1.85 1.27 17.60
CA ALA A 174 -1.11 1.99 16.56
C ALA A 174 -1.15 1.27 15.20
N GLY A 175 -1.17 -0.08 15.20
CA GLY A 175 -1.33 -0.87 13.99
C GLY A 175 -2.75 -0.75 13.42
N GLU A 176 -3.76 -0.81 14.30
CA GLU A 176 -5.17 -0.57 13.93
C GLU A 176 -5.34 0.82 13.31
N GLN A 177 -4.80 1.86 13.95
CA GLN A 177 -4.90 3.23 13.47
C GLN A 177 -4.21 3.41 12.10
N GLN A 178 -3.00 2.87 11.94
CA GLN A 178 -2.27 2.92 10.67
C GLN A 178 -3.07 2.26 9.53
N LEU A 179 -3.64 1.08 9.78
CA LEU A 179 -4.47 0.39 8.81
C LEU A 179 -5.71 1.20 8.46
N LYS A 180 -6.44 1.69 9.48
CA LYS A 180 -7.68 2.44 9.29
C LYS A 180 -7.47 3.73 8.51
N ASP A 181 -6.39 4.48 8.79
CA ASP A 181 -6.06 5.71 8.10
C ASP A 181 -5.75 5.46 6.62
N LEU A 182 -4.97 4.42 6.31
CA LEU A 182 -4.68 4.07 4.92
C LEU A 182 -5.95 3.67 4.14
N ILE A 183 -6.85 2.91 4.76
CA ILE A 183 -8.13 2.53 4.14
C ILE A 183 -9.03 3.76 3.95
N LYS A 184 -9.06 4.69 4.91
CA LYS A 184 -9.80 5.96 4.81
C LYS A 184 -9.27 6.84 3.68
N ASP A 185 -7.95 6.97 3.57
CA ASP A 185 -7.34 7.70 2.46
C ASP A 185 -7.67 7.02 1.13
N HIS A 186 -7.58 5.69 1.06
CA HIS A 186 -7.93 4.94 -0.13
C HIS A 186 -9.40 5.17 -0.54
N ALA A 187 -10.35 5.08 0.39
CA ALA A 187 -11.76 5.38 0.14
C ALA A 187 -11.95 6.83 -0.37
N THR A 188 -11.29 7.79 0.28
CA THR A 188 -11.37 9.22 -0.10
C THR A 188 -10.81 9.50 -1.49
N ARG A 189 -9.65 8.91 -1.82
CA ARG A 189 -8.96 9.18 -3.10
C ARG A 189 -9.61 8.44 -4.28
N THR A 190 -10.12 7.24 -4.04
CA THR A 190 -10.58 6.35 -5.11
C THR A 190 -12.10 6.24 -5.24
N GLY A 191 -12.83 6.50 -4.14
CA GLY A 191 -14.26 6.21 -4.05
C GLY A 191 -14.57 4.72 -3.92
N SER A 192 -13.60 3.89 -3.50
CA SER A 192 -13.77 2.44 -3.36
C SER A 192 -14.97 2.07 -2.46
N PRO A 193 -15.99 1.38 -2.97
CA PRO A 193 -17.09 0.87 -2.16
C PRO A 193 -16.64 -0.19 -1.15
N LYS A 194 -15.64 -1.01 -1.51
CA LYS A 194 -15.08 -2.04 -0.62
C LYS A 194 -14.42 -1.40 0.61
N ALA A 195 -13.61 -0.37 0.40
CA ALA A 195 -12.98 0.38 1.48
C ALA A 195 -14.02 1.06 2.37
N GLN A 196 -15.05 1.67 1.79
CA GLN A 196 -16.13 2.28 2.55
C GLN A 196 -16.88 1.24 3.40
N MET A 197 -17.23 0.10 2.82
CA MET A 197 -17.88 -1.01 3.54
C MET A 197 -17.05 -1.49 4.74
N ILE A 198 -15.72 -1.62 4.56
CA ILE A 198 -14.81 -2.01 5.65
C ILE A 198 -14.82 -0.97 6.76
N LEU A 199 -14.77 0.33 6.43
CA LEU A 199 -14.78 1.41 7.40
C LEU A 199 -16.11 1.49 8.16
N ASP A 200 -17.23 1.31 7.47
CA ASP A 200 -18.57 1.34 8.07
C ASP A 200 -18.81 0.16 9.02
N ASN A 201 -18.15 -0.97 8.78
CA ASN A 201 -18.28 -2.22 9.55
C ASN A 201 -16.97 -2.60 10.25
N TRP A 202 -16.21 -1.60 10.70
CA TRP A 202 -14.82 -1.77 11.15
C TRP A 202 -14.62 -2.88 12.20
N SER A 203 -15.49 -2.96 13.20
CA SER A 203 -15.40 -3.98 14.26
C SER A 203 -15.59 -5.41 13.75
N GLU A 204 -16.31 -5.60 12.64
CA GLU A 204 -16.48 -6.89 11.99
C GLU A 204 -15.28 -7.25 11.11
N TYR A 205 -14.69 -6.25 10.44
CA TYR A 205 -13.60 -6.47 9.50
C TYR A 205 -12.23 -6.55 10.15
N LEU A 206 -11.96 -5.77 11.21
CA LEU A 206 -10.65 -5.73 11.86
C LEU A 206 -10.14 -7.12 12.27
N PRO A 207 -10.94 -8.02 12.89
CA PRO A 207 -10.48 -9.37 13.23
C PRO A 207 -10.12 -10.26 12.03
N LYS A 208 -10.61 -9.91 10.82
CA LYS A 208 -10.34 -10.63 9.57
C LYS A 208 -9.02 -10.21 8.93
N PHE A 209 -8.41 -9.10 9.37
CA PHE A 209 -7.09 -8.70 8.88
C PHE A 209 -5.97 -9.53 9.51
N TRP A 210 -5.01 -9.88 8.68
CA TRP A 210 -3.69 -10.35 9.09
C TRP A 210 -2.68 -9.22 8.92
N GLN A 211 -1.79 -9.07 9.90
CA GLN A 211 -0.61 -8.25 9.85
C GLN A 211 0.60 -9.15 9.59
N VAL A 212 1.35 -8.86 8.52
CA VAL A 212 2.64 -9.48 8.22
C VAL A 212 3.74 -8.65 8.86
N VAL A 213 4.51 -9.27 9.75
CA VAL A 213 5.54 -8.63 10.57
C VAL A 213 6.87 -9.35 10.33
N PRO A 214 7.81 -8.74 9.58
CA PRO A 214 9.15 -9.29 9.46
C PRO A 214 9.94 -9.06 10.76
N PRO A 215 11.08 -9.76 10.96
CA PRO A 215 11.82 -9.74 12.22
C PRO A 215 12.27 -8.35 12.69
N SER A 216 12.49 -7.39 11.78
CA SER A 216 12.89 -6.03 12.15
C SER A 216 11.78 -5.19 12.78
N GLU A 217 10.51 -5.56 12.59
CA GLU A 217 9.37 -4.72 12.98
C GLU A 217 8.67 -5.21 14.24
N VAL A 218 9.12 -6.33 14.83
CA VAL A 218 8.44 -7.00 15.96
C VAL A 218 8.28 -6.12 17.19
N ASP A 219 9.18 -5.15 17.40
CA ASP A 219 9.15 -4.23 18.54
C ASP A 219 8.68 -2.82 18.15
N THR A 220 8.01 -2.68 17.01
CA THR A 220 7.39 -1.40 16.63
C THR A 220 6.05 -1.22 17.34
N PRO A 221 5.63 0.02 17.65
CA PRO A 221 4.31 0.28 18.23
C PRO A 221 3.15 -0.30 17.41
N GLN A 222 3.32 -0.40 16.09
CA GLN A 222 2.32 -0.92 15.17
C GLN A 222 2.19 -2.45 15.22
N ALA A 223 3.24 -3.17 15.62
CA ALA A 223 3.23 -4.63 15.73
C ALA A 223 3.11 -5.12 17.17
N ASN A 224 3.55 -4.34 18.15
CA ASN A 224 3.61 -4.72 19.56
C ASN A 224 2.82 -3.73 20.44
N PRO A 225 1.75 -4.18 21.12
CA PRO A 225 0.97 -3.32 22.01
C PRO A 225 1.77 -2.85 23.23
N ASP A 226 2.67 -3.67 23.76
CA ASP A 226 3.39 -3.39 25.01
C ASP A 226 4.34 -2.17 24.86
N VAL A 227 4.89 -1.97 23.66
CA VAL A 227 5.78 -0.84 23.35
C VAL A 227 5.05 0.51 23.38
N ALA A 228 3.76 0.52 23.06
CA ALA A 228 2.95 1.74 23.09
C ALA A 228 2.66 2.16 24.55
N GLU A 229 2.32 1.20 25.41
CA GLU A 229 2.01 1.44 26.83
C GLU A 229 3.23 1.97 27.61
N GLU A 230 4.43 1.43 27.36
CA GLU A 230 5.66 1.94 28.00
C GLU A 230 5.92 3.42 27.69
N ARG A 231 5.63 3.88 26.46
CA ARG A 231 5.80 5.30 26.10
C ARG A 231 4.78 6.20 26.78
N GLU A 232 3.53 5.76 26.91
CA GLU A 232 2.49 6.54 27.61
C GLU A 232 2.78 6.65 29.11
N LEU A 233 3.24 5.57 29.76
CA LEU A 233 3.64 5.57 31.17
C LEU A 233 4.84 6.49 31.43
N VAL A 234 5.85 6.48 30.55
CA VAL A 234 6.99 7.40 30.67
C VAL A 234 6.56 8.85 30.46
N SER A 235 5.64 9.12 29.52
CA SER A 235 5.16 10.49 29.26
C SER A 235 4.31 11.06 30.40
N SER A 236 3.52 10.23 31.08
CA SER A 236 2.63 10.64 32.18
C SER A 236 3.36 10.82 33.52
N THR A 237 4.56 10.25 33.67
CA THR A 237 5.39 10.40 34.89
C THR A 237 6.27 11.66 34.84
N VAL A 238 6.36 12.33 33.68
CA VAL A 238 7.22 13.51 33.44
C VAL A 238 6.40 14.81 33.31
N ALA A 239 5.07 14.74 33.46
CA ALA A 239 4.15 15.88 33.52
C ALA A 239 3.72 16.17 34.96
#